data_AF-A0A453RWG1-F1
#
_entry.id   AF-A0A453RWG1-F1
#
_cell.length_a   1.000
_cell.length_b   1.000
_cell.length_c   1.000
_cell.angle_alpha   90.00
_cell.angle_beta   90.00
_cell.angle_gamma   90.00
#
_symmetry.space_group_name_H-M   'P 1'
#
loop_
_entity.id
_entity.type
_entity.pdbx_description
1 polymer ?
#
loop_
_entity_poly.entity_id
_entity_poly.type
_entity_poly.pdbx_seq_one_letter_code
_entity_poly.pdbx_strand_id
1 'polypeptide(L)'
;GPTTVNVRITGLAPGLHGFHLHEFGDTTNGCISTGPHFNPNGLTHGAPEDEVRHAGDLGNIVANAEGVAETTIVDSQIPLTGPNAVVGRAFVVHELEDDLGKGM
;
A
#
# COMPACT_ATOMS: atom_id res chain seq x y z
N GLY A 1 -4.17 -15.42 -9.56
CA GLY A 1 -5.40 -14.60 -9.68
C GLY A 1 -5.18 -13.31 -8.92
N PRO A 2 -5.99 -12.27 -9.16
CA PRO A 2 -5.88 -11.02 -8.42
C PRO A 2 -6.20 -11.24 -6.94
N THR A 3 -5.63 -10.41 -6.09
CA THR A 3 -5.89 -10.33 -4.65
C THR A 3 -6.86 -9.20 -4.39
N THR A 4 -7.94 -9.49 -3.66
CA THR A 4 -8.90 -8.48 -3.21
C THR A 4 -8.54 -8.05 -1.79
N VAL A 5 -8.30 -6.76 -1.60
CA VAL A 5 -8.01 -6.13 -0.31
C VAL A 5 -9.22 -5.30 0.11
N ASN A 6 -9.92 -5.71 1.16
CA ASN A 6 -11.01 -4.93 1.75
C ASN A 6 -10.44 -4.10 2.89
N VAL A 7 -10.47 -2.78 2.73
CA VAL A 7 -9.89 -1.82 3.68
C VAL A 7 -11.01 -1.12 4.43
N ARG A 8 -10.91 -1.10 5.76
CA ARG A 8 -11.69 -0.23 6.62
C ARG A 8 -10.82 0.29 7.76
N ILE A 9 -10.46 1.57 7.72
CA ILE A 9 -9.58 2.25 8.67
C ILE A 9 -10.33 3.45 9.24
N THR A 10 -10.20 3.68 10.55
CA THR A 10 -10.84 4.81 11.26
C THR A 10 -9.79 5.63 12.02
N GLY A 11 -10.05 6.91 12.23
CA GLY A 11 -9.17 7.81 12.99
C GLY A 11 -8.12 8.52 12.13
N LEU A 12 -8.31 8.54 10.81
CA LEU A 12 -7.47 9.30 9.88
C LEU A 12 -7.91 10.77 9.83
N ALA A 13 -7.02 11.65 9.37
CA ALA A 13 -7.45 12.97 8.91
C ALA A 13 -8.31 12.80 7.65
N PRO A 14 -9.31 13.66 7.38
CA PRO A 14 -10.03 13.62 6.11
C PRO A 14 -9.10 13.90 4.93
N GLY A 15 -9.19 13.11 3.86
CA GLY A 15 -8.35 13.28 2.66
C GLY A 15 -7.72 12.00 2.14
N LEU A 16 -6.72 12.17 1.27
CA LEU A 16 -5.96 11.08 0.67
C LEU A 16 -4.82 10.65 1.58
N HIS A 17 -4.63 9.34 1.67
CA HIS A 17 -3.55 8.70 2.43
C HIS A 17 -2.92 7.62 1.57
N GLY A 18 -1.61 7.67 1.39
CA GLY A 18 -0.87 6.60 0.73
C GLY A 18 -1.07 5.27 1.46
N PHE A 19 -1.24 4.19 0.71
CA PHE A 19 -1.50 2.86 1.23
C PHE A 19 -0.66 1.85 0.49
N HIS A 20 0.29 1.23 1.21
CA HIS A 20 1.33 0.42 0.59
C HIS A 20 1.52 -0.91 1.32
N LEU A 21 1.98 -1.91 0.58
CA LEU A 21 2.59 -3.09 1.15
C LEU A 21 4.10 -2.86 1.27
N HIS A 22 4.61 -2.89 2.48
CA HIS A 22 6.04 -2.78 2.78
C HIS A 22 6.73 -4.14 2.77
N GLU A 23 8.04 -4.14 2.58
CA GLU A 23 8.83 -5.36 2.33
C GLU A 23 8.79 -6.34 3.50
N PHE A 24 8.87 -5.85 4.74
CA PHE A 24 8.97 -6.67 5.93
C PHE A 24 7.71 -6.60 6.78
N GLY A 25 7.29 -7.74 7.32
CA GLY A 25 6.32 -7.83 8.41
C GLY A 25 6.95 -7.58 9.78
N ASP A 26 8.07 -6.85 9.84
CA ASP A 26 8.78 -6.54 11.08
C ASP A 26 8.23 -5.26 11.70
N THR A 27 7.78 -5.36 12.95
CA THR A 27 7.23 -4.25 13.75
C THR A 27 8.03 -3.99 15.03
N THR A 28 9.22 -4.56 15.16
CA THR A 28 10.08 -4.45 16.36
C THR A 28 10.47 -3.01 16.69
N ASN A 29 10.57 -2.12 15.69
CA ASN A 29 10.72 -0.67 15.84
C ASN A 29 9.54 0.09 15.20
N GLY A 30 8.31 -0.40 15.43
CA GLY A 30 7.11 0.17 14.83
C GLY A 30 7.13 0.09 13.30
N CYS A 31 6.50 1.07 12.64
CA CYS A 31 6.38 1.09 11.17
C CYS A 31 7.74 1.22 10.46
N ILE A 32 8.77 1.77 11.13
CA ILE A 32 10.10 1.96 10.53
C ILE A 32 10.72 0.61 10.14
N SER A 33 10.51 -0.42 10.96
CA SER A 33 11.03 -1.77 10.71
C SER A 33 10.39 -2.46 9.49
N THR A 34 9.27 -1.97 8.98
CA THR A 34 8.61 -2.57 7.81
C THR A 34 9.41 -2.38 6.52
N GLY A 35 10.38 -1.46 6.52
CA GLY A 35 11.28 -1.24 5.40
C GLY A 35 10.66 -0.40 4.27
N PRO A 36 11.19 -0.49 3.04
CA PRO A 36 10.64 0.21 1.87
C PRO A 36 9.36 -0.49 1.35
N HIS A 37 8.76 0.07 0.30
CA HIS A 37 7.68 -0.59 -0.43
C HIS A 37 8.17 -1.94 -0.98
N PHE A 38 7.28 -2.94 -0.99
CA PHE A 38 7.60 -4.25 -1.53
C PHE A 38 7.86 -4.15 -3.05
N ASN A 39 9.12 -4.36 -3.45
CA ASN A 39 9.57 -4.17 -4.83
C ASN A 39 10.41 -5.37 -5.33
N PRO A 40 9.80 -6.53 -5.60
CA PRO A 40 10.52 -7.72 -6.04
C PRO A 40 11.15 -7.57 -7.45
N ASN A 41 10.66 -6.62 -8.24
CA ASN A 41 11.07 -6.40 -9.63
C ASN A 41 12.09 -5.26 -9.80
N GLY A 42 12.43 -4.54 -8.72
CA GLY A 42 13.37 -3.42 -8.77
C GLY A 42 12.90 -2.25 -9.65
N LEU A 43 11.60 -2.02 -9.73
CA LEU A 43 11.01 -0.93 -10.51
C LEU A 43 11.01 0.39 -9.72
N THR A 44 10.72 1.50 -10.39
CA THR A 44 10.43 2.76 -9.70
C THR A 44 8.99 2.80 -9.19
N HIS A 45 8.74 3.67 -8.22
CA HIS A 45 7.40 3.93 -7.69
C HIS A 45 6.44 4.46 -8.76
N GLY A 46 5.14 4.15 -8.66
CA GLY A 46 4.10 4.58 -9.59
C GLY A 46 2.68 4.33 -9.09
N ALA A 47 1.67 4.70 -9.89
CA ALA A 47 0.26 4.44 -9.58
C ALA A 47 -0.10 2.96 -9.71
N PRO A 48 -1.13 2.43 -9.04
CA PRO A 48 -1.54 1.01 -9.12
C PRO A 48 -1.86 0.51 -10.54
N GLU A 49 -2.32 1.40 -11.40
CA GLU A 49 -2.63 1.15 -12.81
C GLU A 49 -1.42 1.22 -13.74
N ASP A 50 -0.27 1.73 -13.27
CA ASP A 50 0.93 1.89 -14.09
C ASP A 50 1.64 0.54 -14.31
N GLU A 51 2.23 0.38 -15.49
CA GLU A 51 3.12 -0.75 -15.79
C GLU A 51 4.42 -0.70 -14.97
N VAL A 52 4.88 0.52 -14.68
CA VAL A 52 6.08 0.78 -13.87
C VAL A 52 5.64 1.26 -12.49
N ARG A 53 5.67 0.33 -11.53
CA ARG A 53 5.40 0.58 -10.11
C ARG A 53 6.08 -0.48 -9.26
N HIS A 54 6.21 -0.25 -7.96
CA HIS A 54 6.49 -1.34 -7.05
C HIS A 54 5.27 -2.26 -6.92
N ALA A 55 5.49 -3.55 -6.63
CA ALA A 55 4.39 -4.48 -6.38
C ALA A 55 3.53 -4.06 -5.17
N GLY A 56 4.13 -3.38 -4.19
CA GLY A 56 3.45 -2.87 -3.01
C GLY A 56 2.75 -1.52 -3.18
N ASP A 57 2.82 -0.88 -4.34
CA ASP A 57 2.19 0.43 -4.58
C ASP A 57 0.69 0.25 -4.84
N LEU A 58 -0.15 0.50 -3.82
CA LEU A 58 -1.61 0.41 -3.92
C LEU A 58 -2.30 1.79 -3.97
N GLY A 59 -1.50 2.87 -4.10
CA GLY A 59 -1.95 4.23 -4.29
C GLY A 59 -2.56 4.81 -3.02
N ASN A 60 -3.66 5.54 -3.17
CA ASN A 60 -4.31 6.23 -2.06
C ASN A 60 -5.62 5.55 -1.61
N ILE A 61 -5.85 5.55 -0.30
CA ILE A 61 -7.19 5.41 0.28
C ILE A 61 -7.73 6.80 0.65
N VAL A 62 -9.06 6.95 0.65
CA VAL A 62 -9.72 8.23 0.93
C VAL A 62 -10.46 8.14 2.25
N ALA A 63 -10.05 8.92 3.24
CA ALA A 63 -10.77 9.09 4.49
C ALA A 63 -11.84 10.18 4.35
N ASN A 64 -13.06 9.88 4.78
CA ASN A 64 -14.19 10.83 4.78
C ASN A 64 -14.07 11.87 5.92
N ALA A 65 -15.08 12.74 6.07
CA ALA A 65 -15.09 13.79 7.08
C ALA A 65 -15.07 13.26 8.53
N GLU A 66 -15.49 12.02 8.74
CA GLU A 66 -15.45 11.31 10.03
C GLU A 66 -14.12 10.57 10.26
N GLY A 67 -13.15 10.71 9.35
CA GLY A 67 -11.85 10.05 9.44
C GLY A 67 -11.92 8.55 9.15
N VAL A 68 -12.90 8.11 8.34
CA VAL A 68 -13.11 6.71 7.95
C VAL A 68 -12.76 6.53 6.48
N ALA A 69 -11.81 5.64 6.20
CA ALA A 69 -11.52 5.16 4.85
C ALA A 69 -12.08 3.75 4.69
N GLU A 70 -12.97 3.55 3.72
CA GLU A 70 -13.58 2.25 3.40
C GLU A 70 -13.58 2.04 1.89
N THR A 71 -12.84 1.03 1.42
CA THR A 71 -12.67 0.76 0.00
C THR A 71 -12.30 -0.70 -0.26
N THR A 72 -12.48 -1.14 -1.50
CA THR A 72 -12.01 -2.43 -1.99
C THR A 72 -10.99 -2.19 -3.10
N ILE A 73 -9.79 -2.71 -2.91
CA ILE A 73 -8.70 -2.67 -3.91
C ILE A 73 -8.59 -4.07 -4.51
N VAL A 74 -8.41 -4.17 -5.83
CA VAL A 74 -8.15 -5.43 -6.53
C VAL A 74 -6.81 -5.30 -7.24
N ASP A 75 -5.82 -6.06 -6.81
CA ASP A 75 -4.44 -5.95 -7.28
C ASP A 75 -3.90 -7.29 -7.79
N SER A 76 -3.15 -7.27 -8.90
CA SER A 76 -2.59 -8.48 -9.52
C SER A 76 -1.12 -8.75 -9.22
N GLN A 77 -0.42 -7.86 -8.51
CA GLN A 77 1.00 -7.96 -8.19
C GLN A 77 1.29 -8.54 -6.79
N ILE A 78 0.28 -8.60 -5.90
CA ILE A 78 0.42 -9.11 -4.52
C ILE A 78 -0.39 -10.40 -4.25
N PRO A 79 -0.06 -11.55 -4.86
CA PRO A 79 -0.79 -12.81 -4.63
C PRO A 79 -0.75 -13.26 -3.16
N LEU A 80 -1.63 -14.18 -2.76
CA LEU A 80 -1.61 -14.76 -1.41
C LEU A 80 -0.50 -15.81 -1.19
N THR A 81 0.12 -16.31 -2.25
CA THR A 81 1.11 -17.40 -2.22
C THR A 81 2.19 -17.19 -3.28
N GLY A 82 3.33 -17.86 -3.10
CA GLY A 82 4.46 -17.78 -4.02
C GLY A 82 5.49 -16.72 -3.62
N PRO A 83 6.49 -16.44 -4.48
CA PRO A 83 7.61 -15.56 -4.13
C PRO A 83 7.18 -14.11 -3.88
N ASN A 84 6.11 -13.66 -4.54
CA ASN A 84 5.55 -12.32 -4.38
C ASN A 84 4.37 -12.29 -3.40
N ALA A 85 4.28 -13.26 -2.49
CA ALA A 85 3.16 -13.33 -1.57
C ALA A 85 3.06 -12.09 -0.68
N VAL A 86 1.83 -11.62 -0.45
CA VAL A 86 1.49 -10.58 0.53
C VAL A 86 1.70 -11.06 1.97
N VAL A 87 1.59 -12.37 2.21
CA VAL A 87 1.69 -12.98 3.54
C VAL A 87 3.09 -12.80 4.12
N GLY A 88 3.17 -12.35 5.38
CA GLY A 88 4.44 -12.10 6.08
C GLY A 88 5.01 -10.69 5.90
N ARG A 89 4.27 -9.82 5.20
CA ARG A 89 4.59 -8.40 4.96
C ARG A 89 3.65 -7.49 5.74
N ALA A 90 3.89 -6.18 5.69
CA ALA A 90 3.09 -5.19 6.41
C ALA A 90 2.33 -4.27 5.45
N PHE A 91 1.03 -4.06 5.70
CA PHE A 91 0.31 -2.93 5.11
C PHE A 91 0.56 -1.68 5.95
N VAL A 92 0.88 -0.57 5.28
CA VAL A 92 1.17 0.72 5.89
C VAL A 92 0.24 1.77 5.29
N VAL A 93 -0.42 2.54 6.16
CA VAL A 93 -1.14 3.75 5.80
C VAL A 93 -0.27 4.95 6.16
N HIS A 94 -0.09 5.86 5.23
CA HIS A 94 0.76 7.04 5.38
C HIS A 94 -0.06 8.25 5.82
N GLU A 95 0.61 9.21 6.47
CA GLU A 95 -0.02 10.46 6.90
C GLU A 95 -0.49 11.31 5.72
N LEU A 96 0.26 11.31 4.62
CA LEU A 96 0.04 12.17 3.46
C LEU A 96 -0.39 11.37 2.23
N GLU A 97 -0.91 12.10 1.25
CA GLU A 97 -1.19 11.61 -0.10
C GLU A 97 0.08 11.05 -0.76
N ASP A 98 -0.07 9.90 -1.40
CA ASP A 98 0.88 9.36 -2.35
C ASP A 98 0.78 10.12 -3.68
N ASP A 99 1.91 10.66 -4.17
CA ASP A 99 2.00 11.40 -5.43
C ASP A 99 2.02 10.49 -6.67
N LEU A 100 2.03 9.17 -6.47
CA LEU A 100 1.98 8.14 -7.51
C LEU A 100 3.20 8.18 -8.44
N GLY A 101 4.36 8.58 -7.91
CA GLY A 101 5.62 8.68 -8.66
C GLY A 101 5.68 9.87 -9.62
N LYS A 102 4.76 10.84 -9.48
CA LYS A 102 4.65 11.98 -10.40
C LYS A 102 5.48 13.19 -9.98
N GLY A 103 6.07 13.16 -8.78
CA GLY A 103 6.96 14.21 -8.29
C GLY A 103 6.24 15.54 -8.20
N MET A 104 5.66 15.82 -7.04
CA MET A 104 5.18 17.18 -6.72
C MET A 104 6.34 18.10 -6.35
#